data_AF-A0A6C0DPZ8-F1
#
_entry.id   AF-A0A6C0DPZ8-F1
#
_cell.length_a   1.000
_cell.length_b   1.000
_cell.length_c   1.000
_cell.angle_alpha   90.00
_cell.angle_beta   90.00
_cell.angle_gamma   90.00
#
_symmetry.space_group_name_H-M   'P 1'
#
loop_
_entity.id
_entity.type
_entity.pdbx_description
1 polymer ?
#
loop_
_entity_poly.entity_id
_entity_poly.type
_entity_poly.pdbx_seq_one_letter_code
_entity_poly.pdbx_strand_id
1 'polypeptide(L)'
;MLFVAWLYHQIFHCCRRIDRVLFAPDKNSDSGVPVSSLPWLWVGAKYPDGVTIEYTNELNDNIYFGAHVTTEWLNEVFEVADVTWRYLDPKTLEEIDFPSSGFVIDDPKPTDSENKTDAADPGKDHTE
;
A
#
# COMPACT_ATOMS: atom_id res chain seq x y z
N MET A 1 46.41 -12.11 -1.98
CA MET A 1 45.24 -12.05 -1.07
C MET A 1 44.71 -10.64 -0.85
N LEU A 2 45.55 -9.59 -0.75
CA LEU A 2 45.10 -8.20 -0.54
C LEU A 2 44.21 -7.63 -1.68
N PHE A 3 44.46 -8.02 -2.93
CA PHE A 3 43.68 -7.55 -4.08
C PHE A 3 42.22 -8.06 -4.07
N VAL A 4 42.00 -9.29 -3.61
CA VAL A 4 40.66 -9.91 -3.50
C VAL A 4 39.86 -9.23 -2.39
N ALA A 5 40.49 -8.97 -1.25
CA ALA A 5 39.86 -8.24 -0.14
C ALA A 5 39.50 -6.79 -0.53
N TRP A 6 40.37 -6.13 -1.29
CA TRP A 6 40.09 -4.78 -1.80
C TRP A 6 38.92 -4.76 -2.79
N LEU A 7 38.89 -5.71 -3.73
CA LEU A 7 37.79 -5.83 -4.71
C LEU A 7 36.45 -6.13 -4.01
N TYR A 8 36.44 -7.05 -3.04
CA TYR A 8 35.26 -7.36 -2.25
C TYR A 8 34.74 -6.13 -1.50
N HIS A 9 35.63 -5.32 -0.94
CA HIS A 9 35.24 -4.11 -0.21
C HIS A 9 34.60 -3.07 -1.14
N GLN A 10 35.14 -2.88 -2.35
CA GLN A 10 34.54 -1.99 -3.35
C GLN A 10 33.16 -2.50 -3.82
N ILE A 11 33.04 -3.79 -4.11
CA ILE A 11 31.76 -4.39 -4.51
C ILE A 11 30.73 -4.27 -3.38
N PHE A 12 31.11 -4.59 -2.15
CA PHE A 12 30.22 -4.48 -0.99
C PHE A 12 29.73 -3.04 -0.78
N HIS A 13 30.60 -2.04 -0.91
CA HIS A 13 30.18 -0.63 -0.79
C HIS A 13 29.31 -0.17 -1.96
N CYS A 14 29.58 -0.63 -3.18
CA CYS A 14 28.73 -0.35 -4.33
C CYS A 14 27.35 -0.99 -4.16
N CYS A 15 27.28 -2.28 -3.82
CA CYS A 15 26.02 -2.99 -3.57
C CYS A 15 25.25 -2.37 -2.40
N ARG A 16 25.91 -2.04 -1.28
CA ARG A 16 25.27 -1.40 -0.11
C ARG A 16 24.78 0.02 -0.42
N ARG A 17 25.45 0.76 -1.30
CA ARG A 17 24.96 2.06 -1.78
C ARG A 17 23.74 1.91 -2.67
N ILE A 18 23.75 0.94 -3.58
CA ILE A 18 22.63 0.64 -4.46
C ILE A 18 21.43 0.21 -3.61
N ASP A 19 21.63 -0.66 -2.63
CA ASP A 19 20.58 -1.12 -1.70
C ASP A 19 19.95 0.05 -0.94
N ARG A 20 20.77 1.00 -0.47
CA ARG A 20 20.31 2.25 0.16
C ARG A 20 19.64 3.24 -0.79
N VAL A 21 19.79 3.12 -2.10
CA VAL A 21 19.21 4.04 -3.08
C VAL A 21 17.95 3.44 -3.72
N LEU A 22 17.97 2.15 -4.04
CA LEU A 22 16.82 1.41 -4.58
C LEU A 22 15.81 1.01 -3.50
N PHE A 23 16.27 0.74 -2.27
CA PHE A 23 15.43 0.30 -1.16
C PHE A 23 15.55 1.22 0.06
N ALA A 24 15.97 2.47 -0.14
CA ALA A 24 15.76 3.46 0.92
C ALA A 24 14.26 3.51 1.21
N PRO A 25 13.83 3.31 2.46
CA PRO A 25 12.46 3.64 2.81
C PRO A 25 12.26 5.11 2.49
N ASP A 26 11.25 5.43 1.67
CA ASP A 26 10.92 6.81 1.34
C ASP A 26 10.69 7.57 2.64
N LYS A 27 11.59 8.49 2.94
CA LYS A 27 11.53 9.29 4.17
C LYS A 27 10.47 10.39 4.12
N ASN A 28 9.74 10.48 3.02
CA ASN A 28 8.91 11.65 2.68
C ASN A 28 7.49 11.33 2.22
N SER A 29 7.03 10.07 2.19
CA SER A 29 5.59 9.83 2.06
C SER A 29 4.98 10.00 3.44
N ASP A 30 4.62 11.25 3.79
CA ASP A 30 3.79 11.56 4.97
C ASP A 30 2.35 11.02 4.84
N SER A 31 2.08 10.15 3.84
CA SER A 31 0.82 9.44 3.78
C SER A 31 0.69 8.55 5.01
N GLY A 32 -0.33 8.82 5.81
CA GLY A 32 -0.62 8.06 7.03
C GLY A 32 -1.00 6.61 6.76
N VAL A 33 -1.07 6.18 5.49
CA VAL A 33 -1.55 4.87 5.05
C VAL A 33 -0.38 4.02 4.52
N PRO A 34 -0.08 2.87 5.15
CA PRO A 34 0.91 1.94 4.61
C PRO A 34 0.49 1.41 3.25
N VAL A 35 1.43 1.35 2.29
CA VAL A 35 1.19 0.84 0.91
C VAL A 35 0.57 -0.56 0.91
N SER A 36 0.91 -1.41 1.88
CA SER A 36 0.33 -2.75 2.03
C SER A 36 -1.18 -2.78 2.34
N SER A 37 -1.75 -1.64 2.73
CA SER A 37 -3.17 -1.48 3.05
C SER A 37 -3.98 -0.94 1.87
N LEU A 38 -3.32 -0.56 0.78
CA LEU A 38 -3.98 -0.04 -0.41
C LEU A 38 -4.51 -1.18 -1.29
N PRO A 39 -5.63 -0.99 -1.99
CA PRO A 39 -6.24 -2.03 -2.81
C PRO A 39 -5.57 -2.20 -4.18
N TRP A 40 -4.50 -1.46 -4.47
CA TRP A 40 -3.75 -1.51 -5.72
C TRP A 40 -2.24 -1.60 -5.48
N LEU A 41 -1.52 -2.18 -6.44
CA LEU A 41 -0.06 -2.10 -6.53
C LEU A 41 0.42 -0.99 -7.47
N TRP A 42 -0.42 -0.64 -8.44
CA TRP A 42 -0.15 0.34 -9.48
C TRP A 42 -1.46 0.99 -9.88
N VAL A 43 -1.44 2.30 -10.18
CA VAL A 43 -2.57 3.03 -10.75
C VAL A 43 -2.10 3.86 -11.92
N GLY A 44 -2.86 3.82 -13.01
CA GLY A 44 -2.59 4.68 -14.16
C GLY A 44 -3.85 5.10 -14.90
N ALA A 45 -3.70 6.20 -15.62
CA ALA A 45 -4.72 6.78 -16.47
C ALA A 45 -4.39 6.49 -17.94
N LYS A 46 -5.31 5.85 -18.65
CA LYS A 46 -5.22 5.60 -20.08
C LYS A 46 -5.94 6.71 -20.86
N TYR A 47 -5.20 7.42 -21.68
CA TYR A 47 -5.68 8.52 -22.51
C TYR A 47 -6.26 8.02 -23.85
N PRO A 48 -7.08 8.84 -24.54
CA PRO A 48 -7.70 8.46 -25.82
C PRO A 48 -6.70 8.16 -26.94
N ASP A 49 -5.49 8.71 -26.87
CA ASP A 49 -4.39 8.44 -27.80
C ASP A 49 -3.69 7.08 -27.55
N GLY A 50 -4.12 6.36 -26.51
CA GLY A 50 -3.59 5.07 -26.11
C GLY A 50 -2.40 5.15 -25.15
N VAL A 51 -1.94 6.36 -24.80
CA VAL A 51 -0.87 6.55 -23.82
C VAL A 51 -1.40 6.27 -22.42
N THR A 52 -0.60 5.59 -21.61
CA THR A 52 -0.91 5.34 -20.19
C THR A 52 0.13 6.05 -19.32
N ILE A 53 -0.35 6.87 -18.40
CA ILE A 53 0.49 7.58 -17.43
C ILE A 53 0.27 6.95 -16.05
N GLU A 54 1.36 6.66 -15.35
CA GLU A 54 1.35 6.15 -13.98
C GLU A 54 1.17 7.30 -12.98
N TYR A 55 0.32 7.08 -11.97
CA TYR A 55 0.01 8.02 -10.89
C TYR A 55 0.15 7.38 -9.49
N THR A 56 0.76 6.20 -9.39
CA THR A 56 0.78 5.38 -8.17
C THR A 56 1.34 6.15 -6.98
N ASN A 57 2.49 6.80 -7.13
CA ASN A 57 3.18 7.45 -6.02
C ASN A 57 2.43 8.70 -5.57
N GLU A 58 2.04 9.54 -6.52
CA GLU A 58 1.29 10.76 -6.28
C GLU A 58 -0.06 10.45 -5.62
N LEU A 59 -0.72 9.36 -6.04
CA LEU A 59 -1.96 8.91 -5.43
C LEU A 59 -1.74 8.45 -3.98
N ASN A 60 -0.72 7.63 -3.76
CA ASN A 60 -0.40 7.12 -2.42
C ASN A 60 -0.09 8.25 -1.43
N ASP A 61 0.52 9.34 -1.89
CA ASP A 61 0.83 10.52 -1.08
C ASP A 61 -0.41 11.36 -0.72
N ASN A 62 -1.50 11.26 -1.49
CA ASN A 62 -2.72 12.03 -1.29
C ASN A 62 -3.83 11.27 -0.53
N ILE A 63 -3.55 10.04 -0.11
CA ILE A 63 -4.54 9.17 0.53
C ILE A 63 -4.38 9.14 2.05
N TYR A 64 -5.55 9.11 2.71
CA TYR A 64 -5.70 8.96 4.15
C TYR A 64 -6.76 7.89 4.44
N PHE A 65 -6.71 7.32 5.64
CA PHE A 65 -7.73 6.37 6.07
C PHE A 65 -9.13 7.00 6.11
N GLY A 66 -10.13 6.24 5.66
CA GLY A 66 -11.51 6.70 5.47
C GLY A 66 -11.75 7.46 4.17
N ALA A 67 -10.72 7.73 3.36
CA ALA A 67 -10.91 8.33 2.05
C ALA A 67 -11.68 7.38 1.13
N HIS A 68 -12.59 7.95 0.33
CA HIS A 68 -13.31 7.26 -0.73
C HIS A 68 -12.75 7.71 -2.08
N VAL A 69 -11.95 6.84 -2.70
CA VAL A 69 -11.25 7.11 -3.95
C VAL A 69 -12.12 6.62 -5.10
N THR A 70 -12.72 7.54 -5.86
CA THR A 70 -13.50 7.24 -7.08
C THR A 70 -12.78 7.75 -8.33
N THR A 71 -13.26 7.37 -9.51
CA THR A 71 -12.74 7.88 -10.79
C THR A 71 -12.90 9.39 -10.94
N GLU A 72 -14.00 9.95 -10.42
CA GLU A 72 -14.24 11.40 -10.41
C GLU A 72 -13.24 12.11 -9.50
N TRP A 73 -13.03 11.58 -8.29
CA TRP A 73 -12.05 12.13 -7.37
C TRP A 73 -10.63 12.08 -7.96
N LEU A 74 -10.25 10.99 -8.63
CA LEU A 74 -8.96 10.88 -9.31
C LEU A 74 -8.82 11.93 -10.42
N ASN A 75 -9.86 12.16 -11.21
CA ASN A 75 -9.87 13.21 -12.24
C ASN A 75 -9.69 14.60 -11.63
N GLU A 76 -10.34 14.88 -10.50
CA GLU A 76 -10.26 16.16 -9.80
C GLU A 76 -8.87 16.38 -9.19
N VAL A 77 -8.29 15.37 -8.54
CA VAL A 77 -6.97 15.48 -7.87
C VAL A 77 -5.84 15.64 -8.87
N PHE A 78 -5.91 14.94 -10.00
CA PHE A 78 -4.86 14.98 -11.03
C PHE A 78 -5.13 15.97 -12.16
N GLU A 79 -6.26 16.70 -12.09
CA GLU A 79 -6.70 17.65 -13.12
C GLU A 79 -6.74 17.03 -14.53
N VAL A 80 -7.16 15.76 -14.63
CA VAL A 80 -7.26 15.02 -15.89
C VAL A 80 -8.72 14.79 -16.29
N ALA A 81 -8.98 14.79 -17.60
CA ALA A 81 -10.29 14.55 -18.17
C ALA A 81 -10.19 13.53 -19.32
N ASP A 82 -11.31 12.85 -19.61
CA ASP A 82 -11.44 11.89 -20.70
C ASP A 82 -10.44 10.71 -20.64
N VAL A 83 -10.09 10.28 -19.43
CA VAL A 83 -9.21 9.12 -19.19
C VAL A 83 -9.97 7.92 -18.65
N THR A 84 -9.43 6.73 -18.91
CA THR A 84 -9.86 5.49 -18.25
C THR A 84 -8.85 5.11 -17.18
N TRP A 85 -9.27 5.15 -15.92
CA TRP A 85 -8.44 4.71 -14.80
C TRP A 85 -8.37 3.20 -14.73
N ARG A 86 -7.17 2.68 -14.50
CA ARG A 86 -6.90 1.26 -14.31
C ARG A 86 -5.97 1.08 -13.13
N TYR A 87 -6.03 -0.07 -12.51
CA TYR A 87 -5.14 -0.44 -11.42
C TYR A 87 -4.69 -1.89 -11.54
N LEU A 88 -3.58 -2.21 -10.89
CA LEU A 88 -3.07 -3.57 -10.76
C LEU A 88 -3.56 -4.16 -9.43
N ASP A 89 -4.38 -5.20 -9.50
CA ASP A 89 -4.90 -5.88 -8.30
C ASP A 89 -3.76 -6.66 -7.60
N PRO A 90 -3.52 -6.42 -6.29
CA PRO A 90 -2.46 -7.10 -5.54
C PRO A 90 -2.66 -8.62 -5.41
N LYS A 91 -3.89 -9.13 -5.54
CA LYS A 91 -4.22 -10.55 -5.37
C LYS A 91 -4.10 -11.32 -6.68
N THR A 92 -4.63 -10.76 -7.77
CA THR A 92 -4.65 -11.43 -9.07
C THR A 92 -3.45 -11.06 -9.93
N LEU A 93 -2.80 -9.93 -9.65
CA LEU A 93 -1.73 -9.34 -10.47
C LEU A 93 -2.20 -9.01 -11.90
N GLU A 94 -3.49 -8.76 -12.08
CA GLU A 94 -4.07 -8.35 -13.35
C GLU A 94 -4.39 -6.86 -13.36
N GLU A 95 -4.15 -6.21 -14.50
CA GLU A 95 -4.61 -4.85 -14.73
C GLU A 95 -6.11 -4.84 -15.01
N ILE A 96 -6.86 -4.18 -14.15
CA ILE A 96 -8.31 -4.09 -14.25
C ILE A 96 -8.77 -2.64 -14.17
N ASP A 97 -9.97 -2.40 -14.68
CA ASP A 97 -10.54 -1.05 -14.70
C ASP A 97 -10.89 -0.61 -13.28
N PHE A 98 -10.63 0.65 -12.99
CA PHE A 98 -10.92 1.22 -11.68
C PHE A 98 -12.45 1.19 -11.45
N PRO A 99 -12.93 0.64 -10.32
CA PRO A 99 -14.36 0.51 -10.10
C PRO A 99 -15.02 1.88 -10.01
N SER A 100 -16.15 2.07 -10.69
CA SER A 100 -16.93 3.30 -10.62
C SER A 100 -17.46 3.60 -9.21
N SER A 101 -17.70 2.55 -8.40
CA SER A 101 -18.03 2.69 -6.99
C SER A 101 -16.85 3.17 -6.13
N GLY A 102 -15.63 3.18 -6.67
CA GLY A 102 -14.41 3.51 -5.96
C GLY A 102 -13.98 2.52 -4.87
N PHE A 103 -12.96 2.91 -4.11
CA PHE A 103 -12.44 2.19 -2.95
C PHE A 103 -12.53 3.03 -1.69
N VAL A 104 -12.88 2.39 -0.57
CA VAL A 104 -12.76 3.00 0.75
C VAL A 104 -11.46 2.49 1.38
N ILE A 105 -10.62 3.41 1.86
CA ILE A 105 -9.33 3.07 2.46
C ILE A 105 -9.52 2.78 3.95
N ASP A 106 -9.62 1.51 4.31
CA ASP A 106 -9.91 1.10 5.68
C ASP A 106 -8.72 1.32 6.63
N ASP A 107 -9.01 1.87 7.81
CA ASP A 107 -8.07 1.88 8.93
C ASP A 107 -8.03 0.48 9.55
N PRO A 108 -6.87 -0.22 9.55
CA PRO A 108 -6.74 -1.47 10.27
C PRO A 108 -6.85 -1.18 11.77
N LYS A 109 -8.07 -1.23 12.31
CA LYS A 109 -8.28 -1.21 13.76
C LYS A 109 -7.35 -2.26 14.39
N PRO A 110 -6.66 -1.94 15.49
CA PRO A 110 -5.95 -2.96 16.24
C PRO A 110 -6.97 -4.01 16.67
N THR A 111 -6.80 -5.22 16.17
CA THR A 111 -7.50 -6.39 16.68
C THR A 111 -7.02 -6.58 18.12
N ASP A 112 -7.80 -6.11 19.07
CA ASP A 112 -7.66 -6.49 20.48
C ASP A 112 -7.66 -8.02 20.53
N SER A 113 -6.48 -8.58 20.71
CA SER A 113 -6.29 -10.02 20.86
C SER A 113 -7.09 -10.47 22.07
N GLU A 114 -8.11 -11.29 21.79
CA GLU A 114 -8.79 -12.25 22.66
C GLU A 114 -8.50 -12.12 24.16
N ASN A 115 -9.32 -11.34 24.87
CA ASN A 115 -9.48 -11.52 26.30
C ASN A 115 -10.23 -12.85 26.52
N LYS A 116 -9.48 -13.96 26.55
CA LYS A 116 -9.99 -15.28 26.93
C LYS A 116 -10.38 -15.22 28.41
N THR A 117 -11.61 -14.81 28.66
CA THR A 117 -12.25 -14.91 29.96
C THR A 117 -12.48 -16.40 30.20
N ASP A 118 -11.56 -17.04 30.92
CA ASP A 118 -11.83 -18.35 31.49
C ASP A 118 -13.07 -18.21 32.38
N ALA A 119 -14.14 -18.90 31.95
CA ALA A 119 -15.36 -19.04 32.70
C ALA A 119 -15.06 -19.75 34.02
N ALA A 120 -14.95 -18.98 35.10
CA ALA A 120 -15.17 -19.49 36.45
C ALA A 120 -16.69 -19.56 36.68
N ASP A 121 -17.22 -20.75 36.49
CA ASP A 121 -18.57 -21.19 36.82
C ASP A 121 -18.98 -20.80 38.26
N PRO A 122 -20.03 -19.98 38.46
CA PRO A 122 -20.54 -19.69 39.79
C PRO A 122 -21.65 -20.68 40.17
N GLY A 123 -21.25 -21.73 40.88
CA GLY A 123 -22.01 -22.27 42.02
C GLY A 123 -23.17 -23.24 41.74
N LYS A 124 -23.13 -24.39 42.43
CA LYS A 124 -24.33 -24.96 43.04
C LYS A 124 -24.03 -25.67 44.36
N ASP A 125 -24.57 -25.09 45.41
CA ASP A 125 -24.68 -25.53 46.80
C ASP A 125 -25.87 -26.49 46.95
N HIS A 126 -25.75 -27.57 47.75
CA HIS A 126 -26.87 -28.14 48.51
C HIS A 126 -26.45 -29.06 49.65
N THR A 127 -26.72 -28.55 50.85
CA THR A 127 -26.96 -29.14 52.17
C THR A 127 -27.99 -30.29 52.18
N GLU A 128 -27.67 -31.42 52.81
CA GLU A 128 -28.31 -32.00 54.02
C GLU A 128 -27.65 -33.35 54.39
#